data_AF-A0AA86AMB0-F1
#
_entry.id   AF-A0AA86AMB0-F1
#
_cell.length_a   1.000
_cell.length_b   1.000
_cell.length_c   1.000
_cell.angle_alpha   90.00
_cell.angle_beta   90.00
_cell.angle_gamma   90.00
#
_symmetry.space_group_name_H-M   'P 1'
#
loop_
_entity.id
_entity.type
_entity.pdbx_description
1 polymer ?
#
loop_
_entity_poly.entity_id
_entity_poly.type
_entity_poly.pdbx_seq_one_letter_code
_entity_poly.pdbx_strand_id
1 'polypeptide(L)'
;MRKNDLRVLINGDSSLFQRLRAWYRGKCFCLKNLIQALTKDMCFTQEEIDEIKRRVSSTKEGNQKFHEWERVAPTVAEGIAFLRSEIKRLSLEKDFCIQGIYDLYVADNEEDESSKREIFARFGLPNVLEKSN
;
A
#
# COMPACT_ATOMS: atom_id res chain seq x y z
N MET A 1 -23.44 2.65 48.95
CA MET A 1 -23.45 1.24 49.39
C MET A 1 -24.88 0.85 49.72
N ARG A 2 -25.40 -0.29 49.22
CA ARG A 2 -26.81 -0.67 49.48
C ARG A 2 -26.95 -1.18 50.92
N LYS A 3 -28.15 -1.01 51.52
CA LYS A 3 -28.45 -1.43 52.91
C LYS A 3 -28.14 -2.91 53.19
N ASN A 4 -28.24 -3.77 52.17
CA ASN A 4 -27.94 -5.20 52.28
C ASN A 4 -26.43 -5.50 52.38
N ASP A 5 -25.58 -4.72 51.71
CA ASP A 5 -24.13 -4.93 51.75
C ASP A 5 -23.52 -4.48 53.10
N LEU A 6 -24.10 -3.44 53.73
CA LEU A 6 -23.76 -3.03 55.11
C LEU A 6 -24.11 -4.14 56.13
N ARG A 7 -25.28 -4.78 55.99
CA ARG A 7 -25.71 -5.85 56.91
C ARG A 7 -24.77 -7.06 56.87
N VAL A 8 -24.27 -7.44 55.68
CA VAL A 8 -23.33 -8.57 55.53
C VAL A 8 -21.96 -8.26 56.17
N LEU A 9 -21.51 -7.00 56.11
CA LEU A 9 -20.24 -6.60 56.75
C LEU A 9 -20.35 -6.50 58.27
N ILE A 10 -21.53 -6.11 58.80
CA ILE A 10 -21.75 -5.87 60.24
C ILE A 10 -22.18 -7.14 60.99
N ASN A 11 -23.01 -8.01 60.39
CA ASN A 11 -23.48 -9.23 61.06
C ASN A 11 -22.47 -10.37 60.89
N GLY A 12 -22.16 -11.04 62.02
CA GLY A 12 -21.11 -12.06 62.14
C GLY A 12 -21.37 -13.39 61.43
N ASP A 13 -22.58 -13.63 60.93
CA ASP A 13 -23.01 -14.95 60.43
C ASP A 13 -22.74 -15.19 58.93
N SER A 14 -22.02 -14.27 58.27
CA SER A 14 -21.70 -14.40 56.84
C SER A 14 -20.32 -15.03 56.64
N SER A 15 -20.23 -15.95 55.68
CA SER A 15 -18.96 -16.63 55.40
C SER A 15 -17.87 -15.63 54.98
N LEU A 16 -16.61 -15.95 55.28
CA LEU A 16 -15.46 -15.08 55.02
C LEU A 16 -15.41 -14.62 53.55
N PHE A 17 -15.78 -15.51 52.62
CA PHE A 17 -15.93 -15.21 51.19
C PHE A 17 -17.06 -14.22 50.86
N GLN A 18 -18.20 -14.28 51.56
CA GLN A 18 -19.30 -13.32 51.37
C GLN A 18 -18.90 -11.91 51.82
N ARG A 19 -18.17 -11.80 52.94
CA ARG A 19 -17.62 -10.53 53.43
C ARG A 19 -16.58 -9.95 52.47
N LEU A 20 -15.66 -10.78 51.96
CA LEU A 20 -14.68 -10.37 50.95
C LEU A 20 -15.37 -9.84 49.69
N ARG A 21 -16.37 -10.58 49.18
CA ARG A 21 -17.14 -10.21 47.98
C ARG A 21 -17.92 -8.90 48.18
N ALA A 22 -18.50 -8.68 49.36
CA ALA A 22 -19.18 -7.45 49.72
C ALA A 22 -18.20 -6.26 49.77
N TRP A 23 -17.00 -6.46 50.34
CA TRP A 23 -15.95 -5.45 50.38
C TRP A 23 -15.45 -5.05 48.98
N TYR A 24 -15.13 -6.04 48.13
CA TYR A 24 -14.74 -5.78 46.74
C TYR A 24 -15.83 -5.06 45.96
N ARG A 25 -17.10 -5.48 46.10
CA ARG A 25 -18.24 -4.77 45.47
C ARG A 25 -18.36 -3.34 45.97
N GLY A 26 -18.18 -3.10 47.28
CA GLY A 26 -18.17 -1.76 47.86
C GLY A 26 -17.07 -0.89 47.25
N LYS A 27 -15.84 -1.41 47.14
CA LYS A 27 -14.71 -0.72 46.51
C LYS A 27 -14.92 -0.45 45.02
N CYS A 28 -15.39 -1.44 44.26
CA CYS A 28 -15.72 -1.29 42.85
C CYS A 28 -16.83 -0.25 42.62
N PHE A 29 -17.84 -0.21 43.50
CA PHE A 29 -18.90 0.79 43.41
C PHE A 29 -18.37 2.20 43.71
N CYS A 30 -17.48 2.35 44.71
CA CYS A 30 -16.81 3.62 44.99
C CYS A 30 -15.92 4.07 43.82
N LEU A 31 -15.13 3.15 43.23
CA LEU A 31 -14.30 3.44 42.06
C LEU A 31 -15.15 3.84 40.84
N LYS A 32 -16.24 3.11 40.58
CA LYS A 32 -17.17 3.44 39.49
C LYS A 32 -17.76 4.83 39.68
N ASN A 33 -18.22 5.17 40.88
CA ASN A 33 -18.78 6.48 41.17
C ASN A 33 -17.72 7.58 41.13
N LEU A 34 -16.48 7.29 41.54
CA LEU A 34 -15.37 8.23 41.46
C LEU A 34 -15.01 8.53 40.00
N ILE A 35 -14.85 7.51 39.17
CA ILE A 35 -14.63 7.67 37.73
C ILE A 35 -15.79 8.44 37.13
N GLN A 36 -17.03 8.03 37.42
CA GLN A 36 -18.21 8.69 36.89
C GLN A 36 -18.32 10.15 37.33
N ALA A 37 -17.90 10.50 38.56
CA ALA A 37 -17.84 11.89 39.03
C ALA A 37 -16.72 12.68 38.34
N LEU A 38 -15.54 12.08 38.17
CA LEU A 38 -14.40 12.69 37.49
C LEU A 38 -14.67 12.89 35.98
N THR A 39 -15.50 12.04 35.38
CA THR A 39 -15.85 12.10 33.96
C THR A 39 -17.20 12.74 33.69
N LYS A 40 -17.99 13.10 34.72
CA LYS A 40 -19.36 13.63 34.57
C LYS A 40 -19.40 14.93 33.78
N ASP A 41 -18.37 15.74 33.98
CA ASP A 41 -18.21 17.06 33.38
C ASP A 41 -17.01 17.11 32.41
N MET A 42 -16.48 15.94 31.99
CA MET A 42 -15.58 15.86 30.83
C MET A 42 -16.40 16.05 29.57
N CYS A 43 -16.74 17.31 29.31
CA CYS A 43 -17.28 17.74 28.03
C CYS A 43 -16.09 18.19 27.20
N PHE A 44 -15.83 17.47 26.10
CA PHE A 44 -15.00 18.04 25.04
C PHE A 44 -15.63 19.35 24.59
N THR A 45 -14.81 20.37 24.34
CA THR A 45 -15.32 21.58 23.70
C THR A 45 -15.85 21.24 22.31
N GLN A 46 -16.71 22.11 21.77
CA GLN A 46 -17.20 21.91 20.41
C GLN A 46 -16.04 21.85 19.41
N GLU A 47 -14.97 22.63 19.63
CA GLU A 47 -13.76 22.56 18.79
C GLU A 47 -13.06 21.21 18.88
N GLU A 48 -12.93 20.63 20.09
CA GLU A 48 -12.31 19.31 20.28
C GLU A 48 -13.14 18.19 19.63
N ILE A 49 -14.47 18.26 19.72
CA ILE A 49 -15.36 17.31 19.05
C ILE A 49 -15.22 17.40 17.53
N ASP A 50 -15.15 18.62 16.99
CA ASP A 50 -15.04 18.84 15.55
C ASP A 50 -13.65 18.44 15.03
N GLU A 51 -12.59 18.63 15.81
CA GLU A 51 -11.25 18.08 15.56
C GLU A 51 -11.28 16.55 15.49
N ILE A 52 -11.88 15.88 16.48
CA ILE A 52 -12.01 14.43 16.51
C ILE A 52 -12.77 13.93 15.28
N LYS A 53 -13.90 14.56 14.94
CA LYS A 53 -14.69 14.20 13.76
C LYS A 53 -13.88 14.37 12.47
N ARG A 54 -13.12 15.47 12.33
CA ARG A 54 -12.27 15.71 11.16
C ARG A 54 -11.21 14.62 11.01
N ARG A 55 -10.55 14.24 12.10
CA ARG A 55 -9.53 13.17 12.10
C ARG A 55 -10.13 11.80 11.77
N VAL A 56 -11.32 11.49 12.28
CA VAL A 56 -12.04 10.25 11.94
C VAL A 56 -12.40 10.22 10.45
N SER A 57 -12.92 11.32 9.91
CA SER A 57 -13.25 11.41 8.48
C SER A 57 -12.01 11.28 7.59
N SER A 58 -10.91 11.97 7.94
CA SER A 58 -9.64 11.86 7.22
C SER A 58 -9.08 10.43 7.24
N THR A 59 -9.19 9.73 8.38
CA THR A 59 -8.77 8.32 8.48
C THR A 59 -9.62 7.42 7.59
N LYS A 60 -10.95 7.64 7.52
CA LYS A 60 -11.84 6.88 6.63
C LYS A 60 -11.51 7.11 5.16
N GLU A 61 -11.27 8.37 4.78
CA GLU A 61 -10.87 8.73 3.41
C GLU A 61 -9.52 8.10 3.04
N GLY A 62 -8.54 8.13 3.96
CA GLY A 62 -7.25 7.47 3.79
C GLY A 62 -7.39 5.96 3.58
N ASN A 63 -8.24 5.30 4.36
CA ASN A 63 -8.52 3.87 4.20
C ASN A 63 -9.21 3.55 2.86
N GLN A 64 -10.13 4.40 2.42
CA GLN A 64 -10.78 4.24 1.12
C GLN A 64 -9.77 4.37 -0.03
N LYS A 65 -8.91 5.40 0.00
CA LYS A 65 -7.85 5.59 -0.99
C LYS A 65 -6.87 4.42 -1.00
N PHE A 66 -6.53 3.88 0.18
CA PHE A 66 -5.68 2.69 0.27
C PHE A 66 -6.30 1.50 -0.47
N HIS A 67 -7.58 1.19 -0.24
CA HIS A 67 -8.27 0.10 -0.94
C HIS A 67 -8.51 0.36 -2.43
N GLU A 68 -8.63 1.62 -2.86
CA GLU A 68 -8.65 1.98 -4.28
C GLU A 68 -7.28 1.71 -4.92
N TRP A 69 -6.19 2.10 -4.26
CA TRP A 69 -4.82 1.82 -4.70
C TRP A 69 -4.50 0.34 -4.72
N GLU A 70 -4.89 -0.41 -3.70
CA GLU A 70 -4.70 -1.86 -3.62
C GLU A 70 -5.36 -2.59 -4.78
N ARG A 71 -6.51 -2.10 -5.27
CA ARG A 71 -7.20 -2.67 -6.43
C ARG A 71 -6.47 -2.42 -7.75
N VAL A 72 -5.84 -1.25 -7.92
CA VAL A 72 -5.17 -0.88 -9.18
C VAL A 72 -3.69 -1.24 -9.21
N ALA A 73 -3.06 -1.46 -8.04
CA ALA A 73 -1.64 -1.77 -7.92
C ALA A 73 -1.19 -2.98 -8.75
N PRO A 74 -1.93 -4.10 -8.83
CA PRO A 74 -1.56 -5.23 -9.68
C PRO A 74 -1.48 -4.86 -11.16
N THR A 75 -2.49 -4.15 -11.67
CA THR A 75 -2.54 -3.70 -13.06
C THR A 75 -1.42 -2.70 -13.38
N VAL A 76 -1.11 -1.80 -12.45
CA VAL A 76 0.04 -0.89 -12.59
C VAL A 76 1.36 -1.67 -12.62
N ALA A 77 1.52 -2.68 -11.77
CA ALA A 77 2.71 -3.52 -11.74
C ALA A 77 2.89 -4.32 -13.04
N GLU A 78 1.81 -4.88 -13.59
CA GLU A 78 1.78 -5.54 -14.90
C GLU A 78 2.16 -4.57 -16.03
N GLY A 79 1.59 -3.35 -16.02
CA GLY A 79 1.94 -2.31 -16.98
C GLY A 79 3.42 -1.92 -16.92
N ILE A 80 3.99 -1.77 -15.72
CA ILE A 80 5.42 -1.50 -15.53
C ILE A 80 6.28 -2.65 -16.07
N ALA A 81 5.89 -3.90 -15.80
CA ALA A 81 6.61 -5.07 -16.29
C ALA A 81 6.62 -5.12 -17.83
N PHE A 82 5.47 -4.87 -18.46
CA PHE A 82 5.33 -4.78 -19.91
C PHE A 82 6.19 -3.67 -20.52
N LEU A 83 6.17 -2.46 -19.93
CA LEU A 83 6.99 -1.35 -20.42
C LEU A 83 8.49 -1.66 -20.31
N ARG A 84 8.92 -2.34 -19.24
CA ARG A 84 10.30 -2.80 -19.10
C ARG A 84 10.69 -3.83 -20.16
N SER A 85 9.80 -4.77 -20.51
CA SER A 85 10.08 -5.72 -21.58
C SER A 85 10.17 -5.03 -22.95
N GLU A 86 9.32 -4.05 -23.22
CA GLU A 86 9.37 -3.29 -24.48
C GLU A 86 10.64 -2.45 -24.59
N ILE A 87 11.08 -1.79 -23.51
CA ILE A 87 12.36 -1.08 -23.48
C ILE A 87 13.51 -2.03 -23.81
N LYS A 88 13.52 -3.24 -23.24
CA LYS A 88 14.55 -4.24 -23.52
C LYS A 88 14.51 -4.70 -24.99
N ARG A 89 13.32 -4.95 -25.53
CA ARG A 89 13.13 -5.33 -26.93
C ARG A 89 13.66 -4.25 -27.88
N LEU A 90 13.26 -3.00 -27.64
CA LEU A 90 13.70 -1.84 -28.42
C LEU A 90 15.21 -1.60 -28.31
N SER A 91 15.81 -1.83 -27.14
CA SER A 91 17.27 -1.74 -26.98
C SER A 91 17.99 -2.75 -27.87
N LEU A 92 17.52 -4.01 -27.90
CA LEU A 92 18.11 -5.05 -28.75
C LEU A 92 17.93 -4.73 -30.24
N GLU A 93 16.76 -4.24 -30.62
CA GLU A 93 16.47 -3.83 -32.00
C GLU A 93 17.36 -2.65 -32.44
N LYS A 94 17.55 -1.66 -31.56
CA LYS A 94 18.47 -0.54 -31.78
C LYS A 94 19.90 -1.05 -31.96
N ASP A 95 20.38 -1.93 -31.08
CA ASP A 95 21.73 -2.48 -31.16
C ASP A 95 21.93 -3.31 -32.45
N PHE A 96 20.92 -4.09 -32.86
CA PHE A 96 20.90 -4.80 -34.13
C PHE A 96 21.01 -3.85 -35.33
N CYS A 97 20.21 -2.78 -35.36
CA CYS A 97 20.26 -1.78 -36.43
C CYS A 97 21.59 -1.04 -36.49
N ILE A 98 22.16 -0.64 -35.35
CA ILE A 98 23.47 0.02 -35.28
C ILE A 98 24.55 -0.90 -35.84
N GLN A 99 24.53 -2.18 -35.45
CA GLN A 99 25.49 -3.15 -35.96
C GLN A 99 25.35 -3.30 -37.49
N GLY A 100 24.12 -3.39 -38.00
CA GLY A 100 23.88 -3.46 -39.44
C GLY A 100 24.40 -2.25 -40.21
N ILE A 101 24.22 -1.04 -39.68
CA ILE A 101 24.77 0.19 -40.27
C ILE A 101 26.31 0.14 -40.27
N TYR A 102 26.91 -0.31 -39.17
CA TYR A 102 28.36 -0.43 -39.08
C TYR A 102 28.91 -1.47 -40.07
N ASP A 103 28.31 -2.66 -40.12
CA ASP A 103 28.68 -3.72 -41.07
C ASP A 103 28.55 -3.22 -42.51
N LEU A 104 27.48 -2.47 -42.82
CA LEU A 104 27.25 -1.89 -44.14
C LEU A 104 28.32 -0.84 -44.49
N TYR A 105 28.68 0.01 -43.54
CA TYR A 105 29.74 1.01 -43.71
C TYR A 105 31.09 0.36 -43.99
N VAL A 106 31.43 -0.73 -43.28
CA VAL A 106 32.66 -1.49 -43.54
C VAL A 106 32.64 -2.10 -44.94
N ALA A 107 31.55 -2.80 -45.30
CA ALA A 107 31.40 -3.42 -46.60
C ALA A 107 31.43 -2.39 -47.76
N ASP A 108 30.92 -1.18 -47.53
CA ASP A 108 30.98 -0.11 -48.53
C ASP A 108 32.39 0.44 -48.72
N ASN A 109 33.15 0.64 -47.63
CA ASN A 109 34.56 1.05 -47.71
C ASN A 109 35.45 0.00 -48.37
N GLU A 110 35.11 -1.28 -48.25
CA GLU A 110 35.83 -2.41 -48.86
C GLU A 110 35.35 -2.74 -50.28
N GLU A 111 34.36 -2.01 -50.80
CA GLU A 111 33.69 -2.28 -52.09
C GLU A 111 33.11 -3.71 -52.20
N ASP A 112 32.75 -4.32 -51.07
CA ASP A 112 32.23 -5.70 -51.00
C ASP A 112 30.70 -5.75 -51.23
N GLU A 113 30.33 -5.81 -52.51
CA GLU A 113 28.94 -5.96 -52.97
C GLU A 113 28.25 -7.27 -52.54
N SER A 114 29.01 -8.30 -52.16
CA SER A 114 28.45 -9.56 -51.66
C SER A 114 27.97 -9.38 -50.21
N SER A 115 28.84 -8.84 -49.36
CA SER A 115 28.52 -8.55 -47.96
C SER A 115 27.40 -7.52 -47.84
N LYS A 116 27.39 -6.47 -48.68
CA LYS A 116 26.28 -5.50 -48.70
C LYS A 116 24.92 -6.16 -49.00
N ARG A 117 24.85 -7.08 -49.98
CA ARG A 117 23.63 -7.84 -50.29
C ARG A 117 23.18 -8.72 -49.14
N GLU A 118 24.10 -9.40 -48.46
CA GLU A 118 23.79 -10.23 -47.30
C GLU A 118 23.24 -9.39 -46.14
N ILE A 119 23.85 -8.24 -45.86
CA ILE A 119 23.39 -7.31 -44.83
C ILE A 119 21.99 -6.80 -45.18
N PHE A 120 21.75 -6.30 -46.39
CA PHE A 120 20.40 -5.87 -46.80
C PHE A 120 19.36 -6.99 -46.72
N ALA A 121 19.70 -8.22 -47.07
CA ALA A 121 18.82 -9.37 -46.94
C ALA A 121 18.46 -9.65 -45.46
N ARG A 122 19.42 -9.53 -44.52
CA ARG A 122 19.19 -9.66 -43.06
C ARG A 122 18.18 -8.63 -42.54
N PHE A 123 18.11 -7.45 -43.16
CA PHE A 123 17.14 -6.39 -42.84
C PHE A 123 15.84 -6.47 -43.67
N GLY A 124 15.65 -7.53 -44.47
CA GLY A 124 14.44 -7.70 -45.30
C GLY A 124 14.39 -6.80 -46.54
N LEU A 125 15.55 -6.31 -47.00
CA LEU A 125 15.69 -5.41 -48.13
C LEU A 125 16.55 -6.01 -49.27
N PRO A 126 16.34 -7.27 -49.69
CA PRO A 126 17.29 -8.02 -50.54
C PRO A 126 17.53 -7.41 -51.93
N ASN A 127 16.63 -6.58 -52.43
CA ASN A 127 16.67 -6.06 -53.81
C ASN A 127 17.18 -4.62 -53.92
N VAL A 128 17.70 -4.03 -52.84
CA VAL A 128 18.13 -2.60 -52.84
C VAL A 128 19.32 -2.36 -53.78
N LEU A 129 20.13 -3.38 -54.06
CA LEU A 129 21.29 -3.29 -54.94
C LEU A 129 20.98 -3.72 -56.40
N GLU A 130 19.72 -4.03 -56.72
CA GLU A 130 19.31 -4.33 -58.09
C GLU A 130 19.14 -3.04 -58.90
N LYS A 131 20.27 -2.60 -59.48
CA LYS A 131 20.50 -1.55 -60.50
C LYS A 131 20.86 -0.16 -59.99
N SER A 132 22.15 0.14 -60.09
CA SER A 132 22.64 1.44 -60.56
C SER A 132 23.28 1.21 -61.93
N ASN A 133 22.53 1.42 -63.01
CA ASN A 133 23.07 1.58 -64.36
C ASN A 133 23.52 3.02 -64.54
#